data_AF-A0A2V6FHS7-F1
#
_entry.id   AF-A0A2V6FHS7-F1
#
_cell.length_a   1.000
_cell.length_b   1.000
_cell.length_c   1.000
_cell.angle_alpha   90.00
_cell.angle_beta   90.00
_cell.angle_gamma   90.00
#
_symmetry.space_group_name_H-M   'P 1'
#
loop_
_entity.id
_entity.type
_entity.pdbx_description
1 polymer ?
#
loop_
_entity_poly.entity_id
_entity_poly.type
_entity_poly.pdbx_seq_one_letter_code
_entity_poly.pdbx_strand_id
1 'polypeptide(L)'
;MPVMGSASNALDRNRCVMRETSPVILRPALRQETKTRRIIVSLFRKTGGDNAPGMDRRIVLFALLFPALLVPSCSKFTGNLPKPDIVVSADGSGDFKTIQAAVSSIPAINRERVVVFVKNGTYREKIRVDASFVTLRGQSRKGTRIEFPQLQDDFVAHPDDLGWAVINLNRVNDFVLENLTVENTASNMLAHAFTIYGTGDRTVIVDCNVLSHGGDTVSLGPGGPGRYYHARCNFSGSVDFVCPRGWCYVTDCSFYAYKKTAAVWHDGSSDPDMKFVLRNCRFDGATGFSLGRHHVDAQFYFLDCKFSAKMRDKSIQRVIYPVKGVPATETDIQRNADSDKQNLWGDRAYFYNCHRNGGDFDWFANNLSSASASPKPKEITAAWTFGGKWNPENESGPMIRQLRVTKRQIAVVFSEPVTVKGKPRLRMRSSGVADYLSGSGTDIVLFGQPSDSDDEVRTVDLNGGAIIACAASATLRPADLSLRAAQKFTTKLY
;
A
#
# COMPACT_ATOMS: atom_id res chain seq x y z
N MET A 1 -55.92 -16.85 -2.22
CA MET A 1 -56.35 -17.69 -1.09
C MET A 1 -55.23 -17.74 -0.06
N PRO A 2 -55.35 -17.03 1.07
CA PRO A 2 -54.52 -17.20 2.24
C PRO A 2 -55.16 -18.24 3.18
N VAL A 3 -54.37 -18.93 4.00
CA VAL A 3 -54.87 -19.66 5.17
C VAL A 3 -54.11 -19.17 6.39
N MET A 4 -54.90 -18.64 7.33
CA MET A 4 -54.53 -18.26 8.69
C MET A 4 -54.21 -19.48 9.56
N GLY A 5 -53.43 -19.27 10.62
CA GLY A 5 -53.30 -20.19 11.75
C GLY A 5 -52.57 -19.52 12.91
N SER A 6 -53.32 -18.83 13.75
CA SER A 6 -52.94 -18.14 14.98
C SER A 6 -52.81 -19.06 16.20
N ALA A 7 -52.04 -18.61 17.21
CA ALA A 7 -52.25 -18.71 18.68
C ALA A 7 -50.90 -18.96 19.40
N SER A 8 -50.25 -17.94 19.99
CA SER A 8 -50.44 -17.42 21.37
C SER A 8 -50.04 -18.40 22.49
N ASN A 9 -48.97 -18.08 23.22
CA ASN A 9 -49.00 -18.02 24.70
C ASN A 9 -47.80 -17.25 25.25
N ALA A 10 -48.08 -16.46 26.27
CA ALA A 10 -47.20 -15.50 26.93
C ALA A 10 -46.82 -15.98 28.34
N LEU A 11 -45.81 -15.30 28.92
CA LEU A 11 -45.51 -15.14 30.36
C LEU A 11 -44.90 -16.39 31.05
N ASP A 12 -43.95 -16.33 31.99
CA ASP A 12 -43.34 -15.23 32.73
C ASP A 12 -42.03 -15.72 33.38
N ARG A 13 -41.16 -14.76 33.74
CA ARG A 13 -40.17 -14.77 34.85
C ARG A 13 -39.25 -15.99 35.07
N ASN A 14 -37.95 -15.72 34.97
CA ASN A 14 -37.07 -15.95 36.13
C ASN A 14 -35.95 -14.89 36.23
N ARG A 15 -35.98 -14.18 37.36
CA ARG A 15 -34.89 -13.34 37.88
C ARG A 15 -33.70 -14.23 38.21
N CYS A 16 -32.48 -13.80 37.88
CA CYS A 16 -31.32 -14.20 38.65
C CYS A 16 -30.31 -13.05 38.76
N VAL A 17 -30.38 -12.39 39.92
CA VAL A 17 -29.28 -11.91 40.77
C VAL A 17 -28.12 -11.17 40.09
N MET A 18 -28.19 -9.84 40.23
CA MET A 18 -27.02 -8.94 40.29
C MET A 18 -26.04 -9.46 41.36
N ARG A 19 -24.82 -9.80 40.97
CA ARG A 19 -23.67 -9.83 41.88
C ARG A 19 -22.73 -8.70 41.47
N GLU A 20 -22.60 -7.73 42.37
CA GLU A 20 -21.49 -6.81 42.42
C GLU A 20 -20.18 -7.61 42.54
N THR A 21 -19.26 -7.38 41.63
CA THR A 21 -17.84 -7.70 41.83
C THR A 21 -17.03 -6.46 41.55
N SER A 22 -16.27 -6.07 42.57
CA SER A 22 -15.42 -4.89 42.73
C SER A 22 -14.53 -4.55 41.52
N PRO A 23 -14.13 -3.28 41.36
CA PRO A 23 -13.24 -2.86 40.28
C PRO A 23 -11.85 -3.47 40.46
N VAL A 24 -11.42 -4.25 39.46
CA VAL A 24 -10.03 -4.70 39.35
C VAL A 24 -9.18 -3.49 38.94
N ILE A 25 -8.40 -2.99 39.90
CA ILE A 25 -7.38 -1.97 39.69
C ILE A 25 -6.28 -2.58 38.79
N LEU A 26 -6.25 -2.19 37.52
CA LEU A 26 -5.13 -2.45 36.61
C LEU A 26 -3.91 -1.63 37.05
N ARG A 27 -3.00 -2.26 37.79
CA ARG A 27 -1.63 -1.74 37.99
C ARG A 27 -0.81 -1.96 36.71
N PRO A 28 -0.01 -0.98 36.24
CA PRO A 28 0.87 -1.20 35.09
C PRO A 28 2.00 -2.17 35.46
N ALA A 29 2.14 -3.25 34.68
CA ALA A 29 3.25 -4.18 34.78
C ALA A 29 4.53 -3.57 34.19
N LEU A 30 5.23 -2.75 34.97
CA LEU A 30 6.63 -2.39 34.75
C LEU A 30 7.52 -3.50 35.33
N ARG A 31 7.79 -4.56 34.56
CA ARG A 31 8.91 -5.48 34.85
C ARG A 31 9.17 -6.48 33.70
N GLN A 32 9.92 -6.06 32.69
CA GLN A 32 10.60 -7.01 31.80
C GLN A 32 11.93 -6.53 31.19
N GLU A 33 12.62 -5.58 31.82
CA GLU A 33 13.93 -5.08 31.32
C GLU A 33 15.19 -5.58 32.07
N THR A 34 15.09 -6.49 33.03
CA THR A 34 16.24 -6.84 33.90
C THR A 34 16.88 -8.21 33.71
N LYS A 35 16.57 -8.97 32.65
CA LYS A 35 17.17 -10.32 32.45
C LYS A 35 18.27 -10.43 31.40
N THR A 36 18.49 -9.43 30.55
CA THR A 36 19.49 -9.51 29.46
C THR A 36 20.89 -8.98 29.85
N ARG A 37 21.04 -8.29 30.99
CA ARG A 37 22.34 -7.77 31.47
C ARG A 37 23.17 -8.72 32.35
N ARG A 38 22.69 -9.93 32.66
CA ARG A 38 23.41 -10.89 33.55
C ARG A 38 24.16 -12.02 32.84
N ILE A 39 24.06 -12.14 31.51
CA ILE A 39 24.74 -13.23 30.77
C ILE A 39 26.14 -12.81 30.27
N ILE A 40 26.39 -11.51 30.07
CA ILE A 40 27.66 -11.02 29.51
C ILE A 40 28.79 -10.93 30.57
N VAL A 41 28.48 -10.92 31.86
CA VAL A 41 29.48 -10.78 32.94
C VAL A 41 29.96 -12.14 33.48
N SER A 42 29.35 -13.28 33.12
CA SER A 42 29.77 -14.61 33.62
C SER A 42 30.78 -15.34 32.73
N LEU A 43 31.07 -14.83 31.53
CA LEU A 43 32.00 -15.45 30.57
C LEU A 43 33.47 -14.98 30.68
N PHE A 44 33.78 -14.09 31.64
CA PHE A 44 35.15 -13.58 31.87
C PHE A 44 35.78 -14.01 33.21
N ARG A 45 35.31 -15.13 33.78
CA ARG A 45 35.92 -15.75 34.97
C ARG A 45 36.08 -17.26 34.79
N LYS A 46 36.84 -17.68 33.78
CA LYS A 46 37.49 -19.00 33.74
C LYS A 46 38.37 -19.14 32.49
N THR A 47 39.60 -18.65 32.58
CA THR A 47 40.80 -19.17 31.89
C THR A 47 42.00 -18.36 32.37
N GLY A 48 42.56 -18.75 33.52
CA GLY A 48 43.92 -18.40 33.91
C GLY A 48 44.80 -19.62 33.65
N GLY A 49 45.84 -19.46 32.83
CA GLY A 49 46.82 -20.49 32.50
C GLY A 49 47.87 -19.93 31.55
N ASP A 50 49.12 -19.92 32.02
CA ASP A 50 50.29 -19.26 31.44
C ASP A 50 50.81 -19.88 30.12
N ASN A 51 51.64 -19.09 29.42
CA ASN A 51 52.61 -19.39 28.35
C ASN A 51 52.14 -19.40 26.87
N ALA A 52 52.42 -18.29 26.16
CA ALA A 52 53.06 -18.23 24.81
C ALA A 52 53.05 -16.79 24.24
N PRO A 53 54.00 -16.42 23.34
CA PRO A 53 54.49 -15.05 23.20
C PRO A 53 53.88 -14.24 22.04
N GLY A 54 53.96 -12.91 22.19
CA GLY A 54 54.10 -11.95 21.09
C GLY A 54 52.92 -11.77 20.14
N MET A 55 51.96 -10.91 20.49
CA MET A 55 51.10 -10.28 19.49
C MET A 55 50.84 -8.81 19.82
N ASP A 56 51.10 -7.98 18.82
CA ASP A 56 51.22 -6.53 18.84
C ASP A 56 49.94 -5.83 19.35
N ARG A 57 50.08 -4.97 20.36
CA ARG A 57 48.96 -4.30 21.08
C ARG A 57 48.22 -3.23 20.26
N ARG A 58 48.47 -3.13 18.96
CA ARG A 58 47.88 -2.12 18.06
C ARG A 58 46.68 -2.61 17.24
N ILE A 59 46.31 -3.89 17.30
CA ILE A 59 45.22 -4.46 16.48
C ILE A 59 43.88 -4.62 17.25
N VAL A 60 43.86 -4.47 18.58
CA VAL A 60 42.66 -4.70 19.40
C VAL A 60 41.80 -3.44 19.63
N LEU A 61 42.18 -2.29 19.09
CA LEU A 61 41.46 -1.02 19.26
C LEU A 61 40.74 -0.51 18.00
N PHE A 62 40.34 -1.42 17.10
CA PHE A 62 39.49 -1.07 15.94
C PHE A 62 38.18 -1.88 15.84
N ALA A 63 37.91 -2.78 16.79
CA ALA A 63 36.70 -3.61 16.83
C ALA A 63 35.61 -3.10 17.79
N LEU A 64 35.71 -1.86 18.29
CA LEU A 64 34.73 -1.22 19.19
C LEU A 64 34.02 0.00 18.56
N LEU A 65 34.15 0.19 17.24
CA LEU A 65 33.45 1.23 16.47
C LEU A 65 32.66 0.63 15.30
N PHE A 66 32.00 -0.51 15.51
CA PHE A 66 30.86 -0.88 14.69
C PHE A 66 29.61 -0.30 15.38
N PRO A 67 29.02 0.81 14.89
CA PRO A 67 27.68 1.13 15.30
C PRO A 67 26.82 -0.04 14.79
N ALA A 68 26.19 -0.76 15.72
CA ALA A 68 25.09 -1.63 15.40
C ALA A 68 24.16 -0.81 14.50
N LEU A 69 23.97 -1.27 13.26
CA LEU A 69 22.95 -0.79 12.34
C LEU A 69 21.62 -0.93 13.07
N LEU A 70 21.25 0.12 13.80
CA LEU A 70 19.89 0.45 14.14
C LEU A 70 19.20 0.58 12.79
N VAL A 71 18.58 -0.52 12.35
CA VAL A 71 17.43 -0.42 11.46
C VAL A 71 16.52 0.57 12.17
N PRO A 72 16.26 1.76 11.60
CA PRO A 72 15.25 2.62 12.18
C PRO A 72 13.95 1.82 12.06
N SER A 73 13.49 1.23 13.17
CA SER A 73 12.08 0.94 13.36
C SER A 73 11.40 2.31 13.32
N CYS A 74 11.16 2.78 12.10
CA CYS A 74 10.35 3.93 11.82
C CYS A 74 8.90 3.51 12.04
N SER A 75 8.55 3.21 13.29
CA SER A 75 7.16 3.26 13.72
C SER A 75 6.85 4.73 13.97
N LYS A 76 6.85 5.54 12.91
CA LYS A 76 6.29 6.89 12.91
C LYS A 76 4.76 6.74 12.90
N PHE A 77 4.21 6.27 14.02
CA PHE A 77 2.79 6.37 14.30
C PHE A 77 2.63 6.63 15.81
N THR A 78 2.85 7.89 16.19
CA THR A 78 2.44 8.44 17.49
C THR A 78 1.23 9.37 17.35
N GLY A 79 0.45 9.22 16.27
CA GLY A 79 -0.88 9.81 16.15
C GLY A 79 -1.93 8.71 16.33
N ASN A 80 -2.99 8.99 17.09
CA ASN A 80 -4.15 8.09 17.16
C ASN A 80 -4.70 7.90 15.74
N LEU A 81 -4.47 6.73 15.16
CA LEU A 81 -5.15 6.32 13.93
C LEU A 81 -6.66 6.41 14.16
N PRO A 82 -7.44 6.85 13.16
CA PRO A 82 -8.90 6.77 13.26
C PRO A 82 -9.29 5.33 13.60
N LYS A 83 -10.33 5.17 14.43
CA LYS A 83 -10.94 3.86 14.67
C LYS A 83 -11.26 3.23 13.29
N PRO A 84 -10.92 1.95 13.06
CA PRO A 84 -11.26 1.30 11.80
C PRO A 84 -12.78 1.26 11.62
N ASP A 85 -13.22 1.33 10.36
CA ASP A 85 -14.64 1.33 10.00
C ASP A 85 -15.24 -0.07 10.09
N ILE A 86 -14.46 -1.07 9.68
CA ILE A 86 -14.83 -2.48 9.68
C ILE A 86 -13.67 -3.29 10.25
N VAL A 87 -13.95 -4.22 11.14
CA VAL A 87 -12.99 -5.15 11.72
C VAL A 87 -13.29 -6.57 11.24
N VAL A 88 -12.30 -7.22 10.63
CA VAL A 88 -12.37 -8.63 10.23
C VAL A 88 -11.56 -9.47 11.20
N SER A 89 -12.15 -10.56 11.71
CA SER A 89 -11.47 -11.49 12.60
C SER A 89 -11.94 -12.92 12.36
N ALA A 90 -11.01 -13.83 12.04
CA ALA A 90 -11.33 -15.23 11.78
C ALA A 90 -12.01 -15.94 12.97
N ASP A 91 -11.71 -15.52 14.20
CA ASP A 91 -12.31 -16.03 15.43
C ASP A 91 -13.73 -15.50 15.73
N GLY A 92 -14.24 -14.57 14.92
CA GLY A 92 -15.55 -13.94 15.12
C GLY A 92 -15.59 -12.78 16.11
N SER A 93 -14.45 -12.32 16.64
CA SER A 93 -14.35 -11.14 17.52
C SER A 93 -14.34 -9.79 16.78
N GLY A 94 -14.67 -9.79 15.49
CA GLY A 94 -14.81 -8.61 14.64
C GLY A 94 -16.21 -8.52 14.05
N ASP A 95 -16.46 -7.52 13.20
CA ASP A 95 -17.72 -7.32 12.50
C ASP A 95 -17.97 -8.42 11.45
N PHE A 96 -16.90 -8.93 10.83
CA PHE A 96 -16.95 -10.04 9.86
C PHE A 96 -15.92 -11.12 10.17
N LYS A 97 -16.24 -12.35 9.77
CA LYS A 97 -15.30 -13.49 9.80
C LYS A 97 -14.39 -13.56 8.58
N THR A 98 -14.86 -13.08 7.43
CA THR A 98 -14.16 -13.14 6.15
C THR A 98 -13.94 -11.75 5.57
N ILE A 99 -12.87 -11.59 4.79
CA ILE A 99 -12.50 -10.34 4.16
C ILE A 99 -13.42 -10.07 2.97
N GLN A 100 -13.80 -11.09 2.20
CA GLN A 100 -14.74 -10.91 1.08
C GLN A 100 -16.08 -10.33 1.55
N ALA A 101 -16.64 -10.83 2.66
CA ALA A 101 -17.91 -10.32 3.18
C ALA A 101 -17.80 -8.84 3.62
N ALA A 102 -16.69 -8.48 4.25
CA ALA A 102 -16.42 -7.11 4.68
C ALA A 102 -16.34 -6.15 3.48
N VAL A 103 -15.58 -6.49 2.43
CA VAL A 103 -15.48 -5.62 1.24
C VAL A 103 -16.78 -5.56 0.45
N SER A 104 -17.54 -6.66 0.40
CA SER A 104 -18.87 -6.70 -0.24
C SER A 104 -19.93 -5.87 0.49
N SER A 105 -19.76 -5.58 1.79
CA SER A 105 -20.67 -4.69 2.51
C SER A 105 -20.52 -3.20 2.17
N ILE A 106 -19.43 -2.84 1.48
CA ILE A 106 -19.16 -1.45 1.09
C ILE A 106 -19.93 -1.17 -0.21
N PRO A 107 -20.75 -0.09 -0.28
CA PRO A 107 -21.44 0.28 -1.51
C PRO A 107 -20.48 0.45 -2.67
N ALA A 108 -20.79 -0.11 -3.84
CA ALA A 108 -19.95 0.01 -5.04
C ALA A 108 -19.69 1.50 -5.40
N ILE A 109 -20.71 2.34 -5.26
CA ILE A 109 -20.58 3.80 -5.35
C ILE A 109 -20.20 4.34 -3.97
N ASN A 110 -18.91 4.30 -3.69
CA ASN A 110 -18.32 4.86 -2.47
C ASN A 110 -17.45 6.08 -2.81
N ARG A 111 -17.51 7.11 -1.96
CA ARG A 111 -16.67 8.33 -2.06
C ARG A 111 -15.86 8.60 -0.79
N GLU A 112 -15.99 7.72 0.20
CA GLU A 112 -15.42 7.89 1.53
C GLU A 112 -14.33 6.84 1.76
N ARG A 113 -13.22 7.23 2.38
CA ARG A 113 -12.17 6.29 2.77
C ARG A 113 -12.72 5.28 3.78
N VAL A 114 -12.87 4.02 3.40
CA VAL A 114 -13.29 2.93 4.31
C VAL A 114 -12.07 2.09 4.68
N VAL A 115 -11.74 2.03 5.96
CA VAL A 115 -10.64 1.24 6.51
C VAL A 115 -11.19 -0.08 7.06
N VAL A 116 -10.90 -1.15 6.33
CA VAL A 116 -11.14 -2.54 6.77
C VAL A 116 -9.87 -3.03 7.47
N PHE A 117 -9.95 -3.17 8.79
CA PHE A 117 -8.87 -3.67 9.62
C PHE A 117 -9.00 -5.19 9.80
N VAL A 118 -8.01 -5.93 9.32
CA VAL A 118 -7.99 -7.38 9.34
C VAL A 118 -7.05 -7.85 10.45
N LYS A 119 -7.60 -8.52 11.47
CA LYS A 119 -6.80 -9.08 12.57
C LYS A 119 -5.83 -10.16 12.07
N ASN A 120 -4.88 -10.54 12.92
CA ASN A 120 -4.00 -11.66 12.64
C ASN A 120 -4.81 -12.95 12.46
N GLY A 121 -4.41 -13.75 11.49
CA GLY A 121 -5.09 -14.96 11.05
C GLY A 121 -4.71 -15.29 9.61
N THR A 122 -4.95 -16.54 9.21
CA THR A 122 -4.87 -16.96 7.81
C THR A 122 -6.27 -17.03 7.23
N TYR A 123 -6.51 -16.22 6.19
CA TYR A 123 -7.76 -16.10 5.47
C TYR A 123 -7.59 -16.80 4.12
N ARG A 124 -8.24 -17.97 3.97
CA ARG A 124 -8.14 -18.80 2.76
C ARG A 124 -9.27 -18.49 1.78
N GLU A 125 -9.19 -17.33 1.13
CA GLU A 125 -10.25 -16.82 0.27
C GLU A 125 -9.70 -15.97 -0.88
N LYS A 126 -10.49 -15.86 -1.94
CA LYS A 126 -10.31 -14.83 -2.97
C LYS A 126 -11.10 -13.59 -2.57
N ILE A 127 -10.59 -12.44 -2.96
CA ILE A 127 -11.17 -11.14 -2.68
C ILE A 127 -11.42 -10.42 -4.00
N ARG A 128 -12.63 -9.92 -4.17
CA ARG A 128 -13.03 -8.98 -5.21
C ARG A 128 -13.40 -7.66 -4.55
N VAL A 129 -12.78 -6.59 -5.02
CA VAL A 129 -13.05 -5.23 -4.56
C VAL A 129 -13.76 -4.48 -5.70
N ASP A 130 -15.00 -4.08 -5.44
CA ASP A 130 -15.85 -3.33 -6.37
C ASP A 130 -16.03 -1.85 -5.96
N ALA A 131 -15.64 -1.48 -4.73
CA ALA A 131 -15.75 -0.12 -4.21
C ALA A 131 -14.40 0.62 -4.25
N SER A 132 -14.43 1.89 -4.66
CA SER A 132 -13.27 2.79 -4.56
C SER A 132 -13.04 3.26 -3.11
N PHE A 133 -11.88 3.88 -2.85
CA PHE A 133 -11.51 4.43 -1.54
C PHE A 133 -11.45 3.39 -0.39
N VAL A 134 -11.16 2.13 -0.71
CA VAL A 134 -11.02 1.06 0.28
C VAL A 134 -9.57 0.93 0.73
N THR A 135 -9.35 0.80 2.04
CA THR A 135 -8.08 0.39 2.63
C THR A 135 -8.25 -0.97 3.29
N LEU A 136 -7.51 -1.97 2.82
CA LEU A 136 -7.34 -3.24 3.51
C LEU A 136 -6.06 -3.18 4.34
N ARG A 137 -6.20 -3.09 5.66
CA ARG A 137 -5.07 -2.97 6.59
C ARG A 137 -4.97 -4.20 7.49
N GLY A 138 -3.85 -4.90 7.44
CA GLY A 138 -3.56 -5.96 8.41
C GLY A 138 -3.16 -5.43 9.77
N GLN A 139 -3.45 -6.21 10.81
CA GLN A 139 -2.93 -6.00 12.15
C GLN A 139 -1.40 -6.13 12.19
N SER A 140 -0.86 -7.07 11.41
CA SER A 140 0.59 -7.17 11.20
C SER A 140 0.93 -7.81 9.87
N ARG A 141 2.01 -7.33 9.25
CA ARG A 141 2.53 -7.88 7.98
C ARG A 141 2.68 -9.39 7.98
N LYS A 142 3.20 -9.98 9.07
CA LYS A 142 3.44 -11.42 9.18
C LYS A 142 2.23 -12.21 9.68
N GLY A 143 1.42 -11.63 10.57
CA GLY A 143 0.34 -12.34 11.24
C GLY A 143 -0.99 -12.32 10.49
N THR A 144 -1.24 -11.31 9.66
CA THR A 144 -2.41 -11.25 8.78
C THR A 144 -2.03 -11.78 7.40
N ARG A 145 -2.55 -12.96 7.02
CA ARG A 145 -2.24 -13.63 5.75
C ARG A 145 -3.51 -13.91 4.94
N ILE A 146 -3.48 -13.58 3.66
CA ILE A 146 -4.52 -13.90 2.68
C ILE A 146 -3.90 -14.89 1.69
N GLU A 147 -4.47 -16.08 1.58
CA GLU A 147 -3.88 -17.19 0.83
C GLU A 147 -4.91 -17.87 -0.06
N PHE A 148 -4.61 -18.04 -1.35
CA PHE A 148 -5.45 -18.87 -2.21
C PHE A 148 -4.64 -19.43 -3.39
N PRO A 149 -4.79 -20.72 -3.75
CA PRO A 149 -4.14 -21.28 -4.94
C PRO A 149 -5.01 -21.00 -6.18
N GLN A 150 -4.57 -20.08 -7.05
CA GLN A 150 -5.28 -19.78 -8.29
C GLN A 150 -4.31 -19.71 -9.48
N LEU A 151 -4.41 -20.66 -10.41
CA LEU A 151 -3.81 -20.50 -11.74
C LEU A 151 -4.80 -19.80 -12.67
N GLN A 152 -4.29 -19.06 -13.66
CA GLN A 152 -5.13 -18.50 -14.71
C GLN A 152 -5.88 -19.59 -15.46
N ASP A 153 -5.20 -20.67 -15.84
CA ASP A 153 -5.79 -21.78 -16.59
C ASP A 153 -6.93 -22.46 -15.80
N ASP A 154 -6.76 -22.61 -14.48
CA ASP A 154 -7.79 -23.16 -13.60
C ASP A 154 -9.04 -22.27 -13.59
N PHE A 155 -8.86 -20.94 -13.55
CA PHE A 155 -9.97 -20.00 -13.65
C PHE A 155 -10.63 -20.06 -15.04
N VAL A 156 -9.84 -20.09 -16.12
CA VAL A 156 -10.38 -20.14 -17.48
C VAL A 156 -11.23 -21.40 -17.68
N ALA A 157 -10.80 -22.53 -17.12
CA ALA A 157 -11.57 -23.77 -17.14
C ALA A 157 -12.82 -23.71 -16.25
N HIS A 158 -12.74 -23.04 -15.10
CA HIS A 158 -13.81 -22.96 -14.10
C HIS A 158 -13.96 -21.52 -13.55
N PRO A 159 -14.59 -20.62 -14.32
CA PRO A 159 -14.70 -19.22 -13.91
C PRO A 159 -15.64 -19.05 -12.72
N ASP A 160 -15.33 -18.07 -11.88
CA ASP A 160 -16.19 -17.58 -10.80
C ASP A 160 -16.37 -16.06 -10.88
N ASP A 161 -17.27 -15.53 -10.05
CA ASP A 161 -17.58 -14.09 -10.03
C ASP A 161 -16.49 -13.24 -9.33
N LEU A 162 -15.50 -13.86 -8.68
CA LEU A 162 -14.47 -13.17 -7.90
C LEU A 162 -13.28 -12.72 -8.77
N GLY A 163 -12.81 -13.56 -9.69
CA GLY A 163 -11.77 -13.19 -10.67
C GLY A 163 -10.51 -14.08 -10.67
N TRP A 164 -9.43 -13.67 -11.33
CA TRP A 164 -8.29 -14.55 -11.66
C TRP A 164 -7.19 -14.60 -10.60
N ALA A 165 -7.32 -13.80 -9.53
CA ALA A 165 -6.29 -13.61 -8.52
C ALA A 165 -6.79 -13.85 -7.10
N VAL A 166 -5.86 -13.76 -6.14
CA VAL A 166 -6.19 -13.73 -4.70
C VAL A 166 -6.89 -12.41 -4.35
N ILE A 167 -6.42 -11.26 -4.88
CA ILE A 167 -7.10 -9.97 -4.81
C ILE A 167 -7.38 -9.45 -6.22
N ASN A 168 -8.65 -9.16 -6.50
CA ASN A 168 -9.16 -8.71 -7.79
C ASN A 168 -9.71 -7.29 -7.66
N LEU A 169 -9.08 -6.34 -8.35
CA LEU A 169 -9.49 -4.94 -8.39
C LEU A 169 -10.36 -4.70 -9.62
N ASN A 170 -11.67 -4.55 -9.41
CA ASN A 170 -12.62 -4.36 -10.50
C ASN A 170 -12.87 -2.87 -10.77
N ARG A 171 -11.97 -2.22 -11.52
CA ARG A 171 -12.06 -0.79 -11.89
C ARG A 171 -12.23 0.14 -10.67
N VAL A 172 -11.44 -0.10 -9.63
CA VAL A 172 -11.53 0.66 -8.36
C VAL A 172 -10.40 1.66 -8.24
N ASN A 173 -10.73 2.88 -7.84
CA ASN A 173 -9.74 3.92 -7.62
C ASN A 173 -9.41 4.07 -6.13
N ASP A 174 -8.24 4.62 -5.83
CA ASP A 174 -7.81 4.95 -4.47
C ASP A 174 -7.79 3.73 -3.52
N PHE A 175 -7.47 2.54 -4.03
CA PHE A 175 -7.30 1.33 -3.22
C PHE A 175 -5.97 1.34 -2.45
N VAL A 176 -5.98 0.93 -1.18
CA VAL A 176 -4.77 0.80 -0.35
C VAL A 176 -4.70 -0.60 0.24
N LEU A 177 -3.58 -1.29 0.05
CA LEU A 177 -3.23 -2.53 0.73
C LEU A 177 -2.07 -2.25 1.70
N GLU A 178 -2.25 -2.53 2.98
CA GLU A 178 -1.30 -2.11 4.01
C GLU A 178 -1.04 -3.21 5.06
N ASN A 179 0.25 -3.40 5.41
CA ASN A 179 0.68 -4.15 6.60
C ASN A 179 0.11 -5.58 6.71
N LEU A 180 0.13 -6.34 5.61
CA LEU A 180 -0.30 -7.75 5.58
C LEU A 180 0.51 -8.58 4.57
N THR A 181 0.26 -9.89 4.52
CA THR A 181 0.77 -10.79 3.49
C THR A 181 -0.37 -11.27 2.60
N VAL A 182 -0.19 -11.20 1.28
CA VAL A 182 -1.06 -11.86 0.29
C VAL A 182 -0.21 -12.84 -0.50
N GLU A 183 -0.69 -14.06 -0.65
CA GLU A 183 0.04 -15.11 -1.34
C GLU A 183 -0.87 -15.92 -2.25
N ASN A 184 -0.50 -16.00 -3.53
CA ASN A 184 -1.04 -17.04 -4.39
C ASN A 184 -0.24 -18.32 -4.17
N THR A 185 -0.86 -19.31 -3.53
CA THR A 185 -0.19 -20.55 -3.11
C THR A 185 -0.16 -21.62 -4.20
N ALA A 186 -0.55 -21.30 -5.44
CA ALA A 186 -0.44 -22.24 -6.55
C ALA A 186 1.04 -22.57 -6.83
N SER A 187 1.36 -23.85 -6.99
CA SER A 187 2.75 -24.34 -7.04
C SER A 187 3.38 -24.31 -8.44
N ASN A 188 2.59 -24.07 -9.49
CA ASN A 188 3.10 -24.08 -10.87
C ASN A 188 3.88 -22.79 -11.20
N MET A 189 5.20 -22.89 -11.20
CA MET A 189 6.12 -21.78 -11.50
C MET A 189 6.16 -21.35 -12.99
N LEU A 190 5.50 -22.08 -13.90
CA LEU A 190 5.47 -21.76 -15.32
C LEU A 190 4.19 -21.06 -15.76
N ALA A 191 3.12 -21.15 -14.97
CA ALA A 191 1.82 -20.57 -15.26
C ALA A 191 1.65 -19.18 -14.67
N HIS A 192 0.69 -18.42 -15.19
CA HIS A 192 0.22 -17.18 -14.56
C HIS A 192 -0.51 -17.51 -13.25
N ALA A 193 -0.08 -16.89 -12.16
CA ALA A 193 -0.63 -17.10 -10.83
C ALA A 193 -0.69 -15.74 -10.10
N PHE A 194 -1.68 -14.95 -10.48
CA PHE A 194 -1.85 -13.58 -10.02
C PHE A 194 -2.15 -13.53 -8.52
N THR A 195 -1.40 -12.73 -7.77
CA THR A 195 -1.72 -12.44 -6.37
C THR A 195 -2.61 -11.20 -6.27
N ILE A 196 -2.27 -10.17 -7.05
CA ILE A 196 -3.10 -8.98 -7.22
C ILE A 196 -3.28 -8.75 -8.71
N TYR A 197 -4.54 -8.66 -9.15
CA TYR A 197 -4.91 -8.44 -10.55
C TYR A 197 -6.00 -7.38 -10.66
N GLY A 198 -5.92 -6.53 -11.68
CA GLY A 198 -7.06 -5.72 -12.09
C GLY A 198 -6.73 -4.26 -12.38
N THR A 199 -7.78 -3.46 -12.54
CA THR A 199 -7.71 -2.07 -13.03
C THR A 199 -8.14 -1.09 -11.96
N GLY A 200 -7.57 0.11 -12.06
CA GLY A 200 -7.79 1.18 -11.10
C GLY A 200 -6.73 2.26 -11.24
N ASP A 201 -7.01 3.43 -10.68
CA ASP A 201 -6.07 4.53 -10.56
C ASP A 201 -5.81 4.87 -9.09
N ARG A 202 -4.56 5.25 -8.77
CA ARG A 202 -4.08 5.54 -7.41
C ARG A 202 -4.14 4.32 -6.48
N THR A 203 -3.61 3.18 -6.94
CA THR A 203 -3.45 1.98 -6.10
C THR A 203 -2.17 2.06 -5.29
N VAL A 204 -2.27 1.85 -3.98
CA VAL A 204 -1.16 1.88 -3.03
C VAL A 204 -0.96 0.50 -2.41
N ILE A 205 0.27 0.00 -2.39
CA ILE A 205 0.66 -1.22 -1.67
C ILE A 205 1.84 -0.89 -0.77
N VAL A 206 1.66 -0.93 0.55
CA VAL A 206 2.70 -0.50 1.50
C VAL A 206 2.88 -1.49 2.64
N ASP A 207 4.13 -1.75 3.00
CA ASP A 207 4.48 -2.65 4.11
C ASP A 207 3.92 -4.08 3.96
N CYS A 208 3.82 -4.56 2.72
CA CYS A 208 3.20 -5.85 2.41
C CYS A 208 4.21 -6.92 1.93
N ASN A 209 3.88 -8.18 2.16
CA ASN A 209 4.43 -9.27 1.33
C ASN A 209 3.39 -9.61 0.27
N VAL A 210 3.78 -9.63 -1.01
CA VAL A 210 2.91 -10.03 -2.12
C VAL A 210 3.63 -11.10 -2.92
N LEU A 211 3.17 -12.34 -2.78
CA LEU A 211 3.98 -13.52 -3.09
C LEU A 211 3.25 -14.47 -4.03
N SER A 212 3.95 -14.99 -5.03
CA SER A 212 3.50 -16.14 -5.84
C SER A 212 4.71 -16.98 -6.23
N HIS A 213 4.48 -18.26 -6.57
CA HIS A 213 5.48 -19.06 -7.26
C HIS A 213 5.41 -18.90 -8.78
N GLY A 214 4.24 -18.55 -9.34
CA GLY A 214 4.02 -18.39 -10.78
C GLY A 214 4.42 -17.03 -11.34
N GLY A 215 4.01 -16.76 -12.57
CA GLY A 215 4.17 -15.46 -13.23
C GLY A 215 3.12 -14.42 -12.80
N ASP A 216 3.42 -13.15 -13.06
CA ASP A 216 2.49 -12.01 -12.92
C ASP A 216 1.90 -11.82 -11.51
N THR A 217 2.72 -11.94 -10.46
CA THR A 217 2.30 -11.78 -9.06
C THR A 217 1.47 -10.51 -8.82
N VAL A 218 1.87 -9.36 -9.39
CA VAL A 218 1.15 -8.09 -9.36
C VAL A 218 0.97 -7.58 -10.78
N SER A 219 -0.24 -7.72 -11.31
CA SER A 219 -0.61 -7.31 -12.67
C SER A 219 -1.71 -6.26 -12.65
N LEU A 220 -1.31 -5.00 -12.82
CA LEU A 220 -2.19 -3.83 -12.71
C LEU A 220 -2.40 -3.16 -14.07
N GLY A 221 -3.62 -2.67 -14.30
CA GLY A 221 -4.04 -1.98 -15.51
C GLY A 221 -4.42 -2.82 -16.75
N PRO A 222 -4.74 -4.14 -16.68
CA PRO A 222 -5.26 -4.85 -17.85
C PRO A 222 -6.62 -4.25 -18.27
N GLY A 223 -6.67 -3.56 -19.41
CA GLY A 223 -7.86 -2.85 -19.88
C GLY A 223 -7.85 -1.33 -19.63
N GLY A 224 -6.77 -0.78 -19.09
CA GLY A 224 -6.56 0.68 -19.02
C GLY A 224 -5.42 1.07 -18.07
N PRO A 225 -4.63 2.11 -18.40
CA PRO A 225 -3.50 2.53 -17.58
C PRO A 225 -3.96 3.16 -16.26
N GLY A 226 -3.11 3.10 -15.24
CA GLY A 226 -3.35 3.71 -13.94
C GLY A 226 -2.05 4.21 -13.29
N ARG A 227 -2.16 4.84 -12.12
CA ARG A 227 -1.02 5.24 -11.29
C ARG A 227 -0.91 4.34 -10.06
N TYR A 228 0.28 3.76 -9.85
CA TYR A 228 0.51 2.79 -8.78
C TYR A 228 1.71 3.17 -7.93
N TYR A 229 1.59 3.03 -6.62
CA TYR A 229 2.66 3.30 -5.67
C TYR A 229 2.89 2.09 -4.77
N HIS A 230 4.13 1.63 -4.69
CA HIS A 230 4.51 0.52 -3.82
C HIS A 230 5.69 0.89 -2.93
N ALA A 231 5.59 0.68 -1.62
CA ALA A 231 6.68 0.99 -0.70
C ALA A 231 6.91 -0.08 0.37
N ARG A 232 8.18 -0.38 0.65
CA ARG A 232 8.59 -1.32 1.72
C ARG A 232 7.99 -2.73 1.58
N CYS A 233 7.74 -3.15 0.35
CA CYS A 233 7.13 -4.44 0.02
C CYS A 233 8.17 -5.52 -0.27
N ASN A 234 7.78 -6.79 -0.08
CA ASN A 234 8.51 -7.94 -0.60
C ASN A 234 7.67 -8.58 -1.70
N PHE A 235 8.24 -8.69 -2.90
CA PHE A 235 7.62 -9.34 -4.05
C PHE A 235 8.39 -10.60 -4.40
N SER A 236 7.68 -11.69 -4.70
CA SER A 236 8.29 -12.89 -5.25
C SER A 236 7.45 -13.49 -6.35
N GLY A 237 8.10 -14.03 -7.38
CA GLY A 237 7.43 -14.66 -8.51
C GLY A 237 8.43 -15.29 -9.49
N SER A 238 7.92 -15.82 -10.59
CA SER A 238 8.73 -16.44 -11.64
C SER A 238 9.00 -15.46 -12.79
N VAL A 239 7.99 -15.12 -13.58
CA VAL A 239 8.13 -14.25 -14.76
C VAL A 239 7.24 -13.03 -14.63
N ASP A 240 7.77 -11.86 -15.01
CA ASP A 240 7.05 -10.59 -15.11
C ASP A 240 6.24 -10.25 -13.84
N PHE A 241 6.76 -10.62 -12.68
CA PHE A 241 5.93 -10.73 -11.49
C PHE A 241 5.51 -9.38 -10.88
N VAL A 242 6.17 -8.27 -11.22
CA VAL A 242 5.60 -6.92 -11.07
C VAL A 242 5.46 -6.30 -12.45
N CYS A 243 4.22 -6.22 -12.94
CA CYS A 243 3.91 -5.89 -14.33
C CYS A 243 2.83 -4.79 -14.47
N PRO A 244 3.13 -3.53 -14.10
CA PRO A 244 2.22 -2.40 -14.24
C PRO A 244 2.02 -1.92 -15.69
N ARG A 245 0.78 -1.55 -16.01
CA ARG A 245 0.39 -0.75 -17.20
C ARG A 245 0.04 0.68 -16.79
N GLY A 246 0.77 1.68 -17.27
CA GLY A 246 0.60 3.09 -16.87
C GLY A 246 1.81 3.69 -16.14
N TRP A 247 1.61 4.31 -14.98
CA TRP A 247 2.70 4.85 -14.17
C TRP A 247 2.87 4.05 -12.88
N CYS A 248 4.11 3.76 -12.50
CA CYS A 248 4.40 3.04 -11.27
C CYS A 248 5.65 3.62 -10.59
N TYR A 249 5.54 3.92 -9.30
CA TYR A 249 6.68 4.28 -8.46
C TYR A 249 6.83 3.26 -7.32
N VAL A 250 7.99 2.62 -7.26
CA VAL A 250 8.31 1.57 -6.29
C VAL A 250 9.53 2.00 -5.49
N THR A 251 9.41 2.05 -4.16
CA THR A 251 10.52 2.45 -3.28
C THR A 251 10.75 1.46 -2.14
N ASP A 252 12.02 1.26 -1.78
CA ASP A 252 12.41 0.47 -0.60
C ASP A 252 11.89 -0.99 -0.63
N CYS A 253 11.69 -1.56 -1.81
CA CYS A 253 11.12 -2.90 -1.98
C CYS A 253 12.19 -3.96 -2.25
N SER A 254 11.88 -5.22 -1.93
CA SER A 254 12.70 -6.39 -2.26
C SER A 254 11.99 -7.29 -3.26
N PHE A 255 12.74 -7.82 -4.21
CA PHE A 255 12.29 -8.66 -5.32
C PHE A 255 13.04 -9.99 -5.26
N TYR A 256 12.29 -11.10 -5.28
CA TYR A 256 12.85 -12.45 -5.30
C TYR A 256 12.34 -13.26 -6.49
N ALA A 257 13.22 -13.51 -7.48
CA ALA A 257 12.88 -14.28 -8.66
C ALA A 257 13.12 -15.78 -8.46
N TYR A 258 12.08 -16.62 -8.55
CA TYR A 258 12.21 -18.08 -8.45
C TYR A 258 12.83 -18.73 -9.68
N LYS A 259 12.80 -18.05 -10.83
CA LYS A 259 13.24 -18.58 -12.12
C LYS A 259 14.24 -17.63 -12.79
N LYS A 260 14.87 -18.11 -13.86
CA LYS A 260 15.82 -17.34 -14.68
C LYS A 260 15.15 -16.32 -15.62
N THR A 261 13.92 -15.94 -15.31
CA THR A 261 13.05 -15.07 -16.11
C THR A 261 13.09 -13.64 -15.60
N ALA A 262 12.42 -12.73 -16.30
CA ALA A 262 12.34 -11.32 -15.94
C ALA A 262 11.58 -11.12 -14.62
N ALA A 263 12.09 -10.27 -13.74
CA ALA A 263 11.41 -9.92 -12.49
C ALA A 263 10.33 -8.84 -12.71
N VAL A 264 10.66 -7.80 -13.48
CA VAL A 264 9.74 -6.69 -13.77
C VAL A 264 9.35 -6.64 -15.24
N TRP A 265 8.12 -6.20 -15.50
CA TRP A 265 7.63 -5.92 -16.84
C TRP A 265 6.91 -4.58 -16.86
N HIS A 266 6.84 -3.94 -18.02
CA HIS A 266 6.14 -2.68 -18.14
C HIS A 266 5.48 -2.51 -19.50
N ASP A 267 4.34 -1.84 -19.47
CA ASP A 267 3.68 -1.25 -20.63
C ASP A 267 3.36 0.21 -20.31
N GLY A 268 4.00 1.08 -21.07
CA GLY A 268 3.79 2.51 -21.08
C GLY A 268 3.49 3.00 -22.50
N SER A 269 2.85 2.19 -23.34
CA SER A 269 2.69 2.48 -24.78
C SER A 269 1.65 3.55 -25.08
N SER A 270 0.79 3.88 -24.12
CA SER A 270 -0.32 4.82 -24.32
C SER A 270 0.09 6.29 -24.15
N ASP A 271 1.22 6.59 -23.51
CA ASP A 271 1.71 7.95 -23.27
C ASP A 271 3.23 7.92 -23.07
N PRO A 272 4.03 8.74 -23.79
CA PRO A 272 5.49 8.76 -23.62
C PRO A 272 5.92 9.13 -22.20
N ASP A 273 5.06 9.77 -21.41
CA ASP A 273 5.29 10.10 -20.01
C ASP A 273 5.09 8.92 -19.05
N MET A 274 4.45 7.82 -19.47
CA MET A 274 4.30 6.62 -18.62
C MET A 274 5.67 6.09 -18.20
N LYS A 275 5.82 5.90 -16.89
CA LYS A 275 7.09 5.64 -16.22
C LYS A 275 6.95 4.54 -15.18
N PHE A 276 7.89 3.60 -15.20
CA PHE A 276 8.12 2.66 -14.11
C PHE A 276 9.43 3.00 -13.41
N VAL A 277 9.32 3.63 -12.25
CA VAL A 277 10.45 4.05 -11.42
C VAL A 277 10.62 3.09 -10.24
N LEU A 278 11.84 2.58 -10.05
CA LEU A 278 12.24 1.73 -8.95
C LEU A 278 13.39 2.41 -8.21
N ARG A 279 13.17 2.77 -6.94
CA ARG A 279 14.13 3.49 -6.12
C ARG A 279 14.50 2.69 -4.88
N ASN A 280 15.79 2.63 -4.55
CA ASN A 280 16.30 1.91 -3.37
C ASN A 280 15.77 0.47 -3.25
N CYS A 281 15.60 -0.21 -4.39
CA CYS A 281 15.08 -1.58 -4.44
C CYS A 281 16.20 -2.62 -4.42
N ARG A 282 15.88 -3.83 -3.95
CA ARG A 282 16.83 -4.95 -3.86
C ARG A 282 16.34 -6.13 -4.69
N PHE A 283 17.21 -6.71 -5.50
CA PHE A 283 16.90 -7.85 -6.37
C PHE A 283 17.80 -9.04 -6.05
N ASP A 284 17.18 -10.19 -5.80
CA ASP A 284 17.84 -11.50 -5.72
C ASP A 284 16.95 -12.56 -6.38
N GLY A 285 17.45 -13.79 -6.50
CA GLY A 285 16.67 -14.89 -7.03
C GLY A 285 17.52 -16.09 -7.44
N ALA A 286 16.99 -16.88 -8.36
CA ALA A 286 17.70 -17.98 -8.99
C ALA A 286 18.93 -17.48 -9.77
N THR A 287 20.02 -18.26 -9.77
CA THR A 287 21.22 -17.93 -10.55
C THR A 287 20.89 -17.77 -12.04
N GLY A 288 21.15 -16.58 -12.57
CA GLY A 288 20.84 -16.17 -13.93
C GLY A 288 19.45 -15.57 -14.12
N PHE A 289 18.78 -15.08 -13.05
CA PHE A 289 17.55 -14.29 -13.17
C PHE A 289 17.77 -13.01 -13.97
N SER A 290 16.74 -12.59 -14.70
CA SER A 290 16.78 -11.38 -15.53
C SER A 290 16.11 -10.22 -14.82
N LEU A 291 16.59 -8.99 -15.07
CA LEU A 291 16.01 -7.78 -14.46
C LEU A 291 14.54 -7.59 -14.86
N GLY A 292 14.32 -7.42 -16.16
CA GLY A 292 13.01 -7.09 -16.67
C GLY A 292 12.94 -7.10 -18.19
N ARG A 293 11.73 -6.92 -18.71
CA ARG A 293 11.45 -6.90 -20.15
C ARG A 293 10.19 -6.10 -20.48
N HIS A 294 9.93 -5.85 -21.75
CA HIS A 294 8.69 -5.23 -22.24
C HIS A 294 8.33 -5.78 -23.62
N HIS A 295 7.05 -5.68 -24.01
CA HIS A 295 6.58 -6.08 -25.35
C HIS A 295 6.35 -4.86 -26.26
N VAL A 296 5.85 -3.80 -25.65
CA VAL A 296 5.50 -2.52 -26.27
C VAL A 296 6.37 -1.42 -25.64
N ASP A 297 6.17 -0.17 -26.03
CA ASP A 297 6.88 0.96 -25.46
C ASP A 297 6.82 0.94 -23.94
N ALA A 298 7.99 1.11 -23.33
CA ALA A 298 8.16 1.14 -21.90
C ALA A 298 9.25 2.14 -21.54
N GLN A 299 9.21 2.61 -20.30
CA GLN A 299 10.20 3.51 -19.76
C GLN A 299 10.50 3.15 -18.31
N PHE A 300 11.75 2.77 -18.05
CA PHE A 300 12.22 2.32 -16.75
C PHE A 300 13.23 3.30 -16.17
N TYR A 301 13.14 3.55 -14.87
CA TYR A 301 14.19 4.22 -14.10
C TYR A 301 14.56 3.36 -12.90
N PHE A 302 15.82 3.00 -12.78
CA PHE A 302 16.39 2.32 -11.61
C PHE A 302 17.33 3.28 -10.90
N LEU A 303 16.99 3.64 -9.66
CA LEU A 303 17.78 4.55 -8.83
C LEU A 303 18.16 3.86 -7.53
N ASP A 304 19.44 3.95 -7.15
CA ASP A 304 19.94 3.46 -5.87
C ASP A 304 19.67 1.95 -5.64
N CYS A 305 19.47 1.19 -6.72
CA CYS A 305 19.07 -0.22 -6.65
C CYS A 305 20.26 -1.14 -6.42
N LYS A 306 20.02 -2.25 -5.71
CA LYS A 306 21.04 -3.26 -5.38
C LYS A 306 20.66 -4.62 -5.94
N PHE A 307 21.62 -5.29 -6.57
CA PHE A 307 21.42 -6.57 -7.24
C PHE A 307 22.35 -7.63 -6.67
N SER A 308 21.88 -8.87 -6.52
CA SER A 308 22.73 -9.96 -6.07
C SER A 308 23.68 -10.44 -7.17
N ALA A 309 24.75 -11.14 -6.78
CA ALA A 309 25.74 -11.69 -7.71
C ALA A 309 25.14 -12.69 -8.73
N LYS A 310 23.94 -13.20 -8.42
CA LYS A 310 23.19 -14.19 -9.22
C LYS A 310 22.48 -13.57 -10.43
N MET A 311 22.39 -12.25 -10.50
CA MET A 311 21.76 -11.56 -11.63
C MET A 311 22.49 -11.87 -12.94
N ARG A 312 21.74 -12.10 -14.02
CA ARG A 312 22.29 -12.25 -15.36
C ARG A 312 22.82 -10.90 -15.87
N ASP A 313 23.93 -10.95 -16.59
CA ASP A 313 24.43 -9.81 -17.38
C ASP A 313 23.55 -9.55 -18.61
N LYS A 314 22.38 -8.95 -18.36
CA LYS A 314 21.43 -8.57 -19.40
C LYS A 314 20.53 -7.46 -18.88
N SER A 315 20.59 -6.30 -19.54
CA SER A 315 19.71 -5.17 -19.25
C SER A 315 18.24 -5.48 -19.59
N ILE A 316 17.35 -4.50 -19.39
CA ILE A 316 15.97 -4.55 -19.84
C ILE A 316 15.92 -4.85 -21.34
N GLN A 317 15.05 -5.77 -21.73
CA GLN A 317 14.93 -6.18 -23.12
C GLN A 317 13.52 -6.07 -23.65
N ARG A 318 13.42 -5.65 -24.91
CA ARG A 318 12.25 -5.92 -25.70
C ARG A 318 12.13 -7.42 -25.99
N VAL A 319 10.92 -7.95 -25.83
CA VAL A 319 10.61 -9.34 -26.18
C VAL A 319 10.31 -9.41 -27.67
N ILE A 320 11.03 -10.32 -28.35
CA ILE A 320 10.81 -10.68 -29.75
C ILE A 320 10.51 -12.17 -29.78
N TYR A 321 9.47 -12.55 -30.51
CA TYR A 321 9.05 -13.94 -30.65
C TYR A 321 9.69 -14.61 -31.87
N PRO A 322 9.98 -15.92 -31.81
CA PRO A 322 9.83 -16.78 -30.64
C PRO A 322 10.93 -16.49 -29.60
N VAL A 323 10.58 -16.58 -28.32
CA VAL A 323 11.51 -16.27 -27.20
C VAL A 323 12.63 -17.33 -27.05
N LYS A 324 12.60 -18.40 -27.86
CA LYS A 324 13.56 -19.51 -27.89
C LYS A 324 14.02 -19.71 -29.33
N GLY A 325 15.25 -20.18 -29.53
CA GLY A 325 15.94 -20.33 -30.83
C GLY A 325 15.35 -21.37 -31.78
N VAL A 326 14.04 -21.35 -31.96
CA VAL A 326 13.32 -22.01 -33.05
C VAL A 326 13.04 -20.96 -34.14
N PRO A 327 12.87 -21.36 -35.40
CA PRO A 327 12.47 -20.44 -36.46
C PRO A 327 11.15 -19.74 -36.13
N ALA A 328 11.03 -18.47 -36.49
CA ALA A 328 9.80 -17.71 -36.29
C ALA A 328 8.68 -18.25 -37.19
N THR A 329 7.50 -18.45 -36.59
CA THR A 329 6.27 -18.73 -37.34
C THR A 329 5.69 -17.44 -37.92
N GLU A 330 4.77 -17.54 -38.88
CA GLU A 330 4.03 -16.37 -39.38
C GLU A 330 3.29 -15.64 -38.25
N THR A 331 2.77 -16.37 -37.26
CA THR A 331 2.14 -15.80 -36.06
C THR A 331 3.15 -15.01 -35.22
N ASP A 332 4.38 -15.51 -35.06
CA ASP A 332 5.44 -14.78 -34.34
C ASP A 332 5.81 -13.49 -35.08
N ILE A 333 5.98 -13.57 -36.40
CA ILE A 333 6.29 -12.41 -37.25
C ILE A 333 5.19 -11.36 -37.14
N GLN A 334 3.93 -11.75 -37.29
CA GLN A 334 2.79 -10.85 -37.17
C GLN A 334 2.69 -10.23 -35.77
N ARG A 335 2.88 -11.03 -34.71
CA ARG A 335 2.88 -10.54 -33.32
C ARG A 335 3.98 -9.52 -33.08
N ASN A 336 5.17 -9.76 -33.60
CA ASN A 336 6.28 -8.82 -33.50
C ASN A 336 5.95 -7.52 -34.25
N ALA A 337 5.43 -7.60 -35.48
CA ALA A 337 5.02 -6.45 -36.27
C ALA A 337 3.89 -5.63 -35.61
N ASP A 338 2.94 -6.27 -34.93
CA ASP A 338 1.90 -5.58 -34.19
C ASP A 338 2.44 -4.90 -32.93
N SER A 339 3.42 -5.54 -32.27
CA SER A 339 4.14 -4.93 -31.15
C SER A 339 5.00 -3.75 -31.62
N ASP A 340 5.65 -3.84 -32.79
CA ASP A 340 6.45 -2.75 -33.39
C ASP A 340 5.66 -1.45 -33.55
N LYS A 341 4.38 -1.54 -33.93
CA LYS A 341 3.49 -0.37 -34.05
C LYS A 341 3.32 0.42 -32.75
N GLN A 342 3.56 -0.21 -31.61
CA GLN A 342 3.48 0.39 -30.28
C GLN A 342 4.86 0.63 -29.64
N ASN A 343 5.94 0.52 -30.42
CA ASN A 343 7.31 0.82 -29.99
C ASN A 343 7.81 2.08 -30.73
N LEU A 344 7.25 3.23 -30.39
CA LEU A 344 7.44 4.53 -31.01
C LEU A 344 8.57 5.36 -30.39
N TRP A 345 8.94 5.09 -29.12
CA TRP A 345 9.85 5.95 -28.36
C TRP A 345 11.23 5.33 -28.05
N GLY A 346 11.50 4.16 -28.63
CA GLY A 346 12.78 3.46 -28.53
C GLY A 346 13.08 2.91 -27.14
N ASP A 347 14.31 2.46 -26.95
CA ASP A 347 14.77 1.86 -25.69
C ASP A 347 14.95 2.94 -24.61
N ARG A 348 14.15 2.88 -23.54
CA ARG A 348 14.17 3.87 -22.45
C ARG A 348 14.35 3.18 -21.11
N ALA A 349 15.58 2.73 -20.84
CA ALA A 349 15.97 2.18 -19.55
C ALA A 349 17.11 3.01 -18.95
N TYR A 350 16.83 3.64 -17.82
CA TYR A 350 17.76 4.56 -17.18
C TYR A 350 18.21 4.06 -15.81
N PHE A 351 19.50 4.22 -15.53
CA PHE A 351 20.17 3.76 -14.32
C PHE A 351 20.87 4.92 -13.65
N TYR A 352 20.80 4.94 -12.32
CA TYR A 352 21.56 5.84 -11.48
C TYR A 352 21.95 5.16 -10.18
N ASN A 353 23.25 5.16 -9.86
CA ASN A 353 23.77 4.64 -8.59
C ASN A 353 23.32 3.20 -8.29
N CYS A 354 23.28 2.37 -9.33
CA CYS A 354 22.89 0.97 -9.24
C CYS A 354 24.12 0.10 -9.02
N HIS A 355 24.04 -0.85 -8.10
CA HIS A 355 25.18 -1.69 -7.72
C HIS A 355 24.85 -3.17 -7.62
N ARG A 356 25.77 -4.02 -8.05
CA ARG A 356 25.66 -5.47 -7.95
C ARG A 356 26.75 -6.04 -7.05
N ASN A 357 26.36 -6.98 -6.20
CA ASN A 357 27.32 -7.75 -5.42
C ASN A 357 28.25 -8.54 -6.37
N GLY A 358 29.56 -8.32 -6.26
CA GLY A 358 30.55 -8.97 -7.12
C GLY A 358 30.82 -8.23 -8.43
N GLY A 359 30.63 -6.91 -8.47
CA GLY A 359 30.98 -6.04 -9.60
C GLY A 359 29.76 -5.60 -10.41
N ASP A 360 29.75 -4.34 -10.82
CA ASP A 360 28.70 -3.75 -11.63
C ASP A 360 28.86 -4.20 -13.10
N PHE A 361 27.75 -4.39 -13.80
CA PHE A 361 27.78 -4.59 -15.25
C PHE A 361 27.94 -3.23 -15.95
N ASP A 362 28.52 -3.21 -17.16
CA ASP A 362 28.76 -1.96 -17.89
C ASP A 362 27.49 -1.13 -18.09
N TRP A 363 26.36 -1.79 -18.31
CA TRP A 363 25.07 -1.15 -18.51
C TRP A 363 24.42 -0.58 -17.23
N PHE A 364 25.05 -0.72 -16.05
CA PHE A 364 24.67 0.01 -14.84
C PHE A 364 25.15 1.47 -14.84
N ALA A 365 26.00 1.84 -15.80
CA ALA A 365 26.52 3.20 -15.91
C ALA A 365 25.40 4.25 -15.83
N ASN A 366 25.65 5.31 -15.05
CA ASN A 366 24.70 6.41 -14.88
C ASN A 366 24.38 7.04 -16.23
N ASN A 367 23.10 7.03 -16.62
CA ASN A 367 22.68 7.51 -17.95
C ASN A 367 21.45 8.45 -17.90
N LEU A 368 21.06 8.98 -16.73
CA LEU A 368 19.91 9.90 -16.64
C LEU A 368 20.03 11.13 -17.57
N SER A 369 21.24 11.53 -17.96
CA SER A 369 21.45 12.61 -18.92
C SER A 369 20.89 12.31 -20.31
N SER A 370 20.76 11.03 -20.70
CA SER A 370 20.16 10.63 -21.99
C SER A 370 18.63 10.53 -21.92
N ALA A 371 18.03 10.60 -20.74
CA ALA A 371 16.58 10.65 -20.61
C ALA A 371 16.03 12.00 -21.09
N SER A 372 14.78 12.00 -21.56
CA SER A 372 14.08 13.23 -21.91
C SER A 372 14.05 14.19 -20.72
N ALA A 373 14.38 15.46 -20.98
CA ALA A 373 14.57 16.53 -19.98
C ALA A 373 15.72 16.31 -18.97
N SER A 374 16.53 15.25 -19.12
CA SER A 374 17.72 14.97 -18.31
C SER A 374 17.51 15.15 -16.80
N PRO A 375 16.50 14.49 -16.20
CA PRO A 375 16.11 14.72 -14.81
C PRO A 375 17.24 14.39 -13.84
N LYS A 376 17.39 15.21 -12.81
CA LYS A 376 18.35 14.94 -11.73
C LYS A 376 17.79 13.86 -10.80
N PRO A 377 18.64 13.02 -10.18
CA PRO A 377 18.20 11.97 -9.26
C PRO A 377 17.26 12.42 -8.13
N LYS A 378 17.45 13.66 -7.65
CA LYS A 378 16.62 14.26 -6.59
C LYS A 378 15.23 14.70 -7.07
N GLU A 379 15.05 14.89 -8.38
CA GLU A 379 13.78 15.32 -8.98
C GLU A 379 12.85 14.12 -9.22
N ILE A 380 13.43 12.92 -9.41
CA ILE A 380 12.71 11.66 -9.61
C ILE A 380 12.08 11.19 -8.29
N THR A 381 10.88 11.72 -8.05
CA THR A 381 10.00 11.43 -6.90
C THR A 381 8.72 10.76 -7.39
N ALA A 382 7.90 10.22 -6.49
CA ALA A 382 6.58 9.71 -6.85
C ALA A 382 5.73 10.78 -7.58
N ALA A 383 5.73 12.02 -7.09
CA ALA A 383 5.03 13.13 -7.72
C ALA A 383 5.50 13.39 -9.16
N TRP A 384 6.82 13.40 -9.39
CA TRP A 384 7.37 13.54 -10.74
C TRP A 384 7.00 12.37 -11.65
N THR A 385 7.08 11.14 -11.13
CA THR A 385 6.69 9.94 -11.86
C THR A 385 5.25 10.03 -12.35
N PHE A 386 4.35 10.62 -11.57
CA PHE A 386 2.94 10.79 -11.94
C PHE A 386 2.62 12.13 -12.61
N GLY A 387 3.63 12.84 -13.14
CA GLY A 387 3.45 14.12 -13.84
C GLY A 387 2.84 15.23 -12.97
N GLY A 388 3.09 15.20 -11.66
CA GLY A 388 2.52 16.12 -10.67
C GLY A 388 1.04 15.88 -10.35
N LYS A 389 0.38 14.89 -10.99
CA LYS A 389 -1.06 14.65 -10.87
C LYS A 389 -1.45 13.90 -9.59
N TRP A 390 -0.49 13.30 -8.88
CA TRP A 390 -0.69 12.60 -7.61
C TRP A 390 0.63 12.52 -6.84
N ASN A 391 0.58 12.71 -5.52
CA ASN A 391 1.74 12.53 -4.65
C ASN A 391 1.36 11.65 -3.45
N PRO A 392 1.57 10.33 -3.52
CA PRO A 392 1.26 9.41 -2.43
C PRO A 392 2.18 9.56 -1.21
N GLU A 393 3.31 10.26 -1.35
CA GLU A 393 4.28 10.50 -0.28
C GLU A 393 4.02 11.81 0.48
N ASN A 394 3.02 12.60 0.05
CA ASN A 394 2.62 13.79 0.79
C ASN A 394 2.02 13.40 2.14
N GLU A 395 2.62 13.84 3.25
CA GLU A 395 2.07 13.61 4.60
C GLU A 395 1.12 14.74 5.04
N SER A 396 1.09 15.86 4.32
CA SER A 396 0.20 16.98 4.63
C SER A 396 -1.23 16.60 4.31
N GLY A 397 -2.13 16.75 5.27
CA GLY A 397 -3.55 16.49 5.06
C GLY A 397 -4.32 17.68 4.48
N PRO A 398 -5.63 17.46 4.21
CA PRO A 398 -6.53 18.49 3.70
C PRO A 398 -6.57 19.69 4.65
N MET A 399 -6.46 20.90 4.13
CA MET A 399 -6.49 22.12 4.94
C MET A 399 -7.81 22.86 4.76
N ILE A 400 -8.32 23.47 5.82
CA ILE A 400 -9.49 24.36 5.71
C ILE A 400 -9.08 25.63 4.95
N ARG A 401 -9.74 25.87 3.81
CA ARG A 401 -9.51 27.03 2.94
C ARG A 401 -10.48 28.17 3.22
N GLN A 402 -11.73 27.85 3.48
CA GLN A 402 -12.80 28.84 3.57
C GLN A 402 -13.88 28.38 4.54
N LEU A 403 -14.51 29.35 5.22
CA LEU A 403 -15.78 29.17 5.90
C LEU A 403 -16.84 29.97 5.12
N ARG A 404 -17.94 29.32 4.74
CA ARG A 404 -19.12 30.01 4.18
C ARG A 404 -20.26 29.88 5.17
N VAL A 405 -20.82 31.01 5.57
CA VAL A 405 -21.83 31.07 6.61
C VAL A 405 -23.13 31.55 5.97
N THR A 406 -24.19 30.79 6.19
CA THR A 406 -25.57 31.11 5.80
C THR A 406 -26.42 31.08 7.06
N LYS A 407 -27.63 31.64 7.03
CA LYS A 407 -28.57 31.65 8.19
C LYS A 407 -28.72 30.28 8.88
N ARG A 408 -28.67 29.18 8.13
CA ARG A 408 -28.93 27.81 8.66
C ARG A 408 -27.72 26.91 8.71
N GLN A 409 -26.64 27.23 8.00
CA GLN A 409 -25.53 26.30 7.80
C GLN A 409 -24.19 27.01 7.70
N ILE A 410 -23.17 26.33 8.23
CA ILE A 410 -21.77 26.67 8.07
C ILE A 410 -21.14 25.60 7.18
N ALA A 411 -20.62 26.02 6.02
CA ALA A 411 -19.85 25.16 5.13
C ALA A 411 -18.35 25.38 5.36
N VAL A 412 -17.66 24.30 5.72
CA VAL A 412 -16.21 24.24 5.86
C VAL A 412 -15.64 23.68 4.55
N VAL A 413 -14.94 24.53 3.80
CA VAL A 413 -14.34 24.16 2.51
C VAL A 413 -12.89 23.74 2.74
N PHE A 414 -12.55 22.51 2.36
CA PHE A 414 -11.21 21.93 2.43
C PHE A 414 -10.47 22.09 1.10
N SER A 415 -9.15 21.87 1.13
CA SER A 415 -8.29 21.92 -0.07
C SER A 415 -8.45 20.74 -1.02
N GLU A 416 -9.11 19.68 -0.57
CA GLU A 416 -9.37 18.43 -1.31
C GLU A 416 -10.50 17.65 -0.60
N PRO A 417 -11.08 16.62 -1.24
CA PRO A 417 -12.13 15.82 -0.63
C PRO A 417 -11.70 15.11 0.67
N VAL A 418 -12.59 15.16 1.67
CA VAL A 418 -12.36 14.61 3.00
C VAL A 418 -13.39 13.54 3.36
N THR A 419 -12.95 12.56 4.16
CA THR A 419 -13.84 11.61 4.84
C THR A 419 -14.00 12.02 6.28
N VAL A 420 -15.26 12.15 6.72
CA VAL A 420 -15.62 12.48 8.09
C VAL A 420 -15.92 11.18 8.85
N LYS A 421 -15.17 10.93 9.92
CA LYS A 421 -15.38 9.83 10.85
C LYS A 421 -15.97 10.36 12.14
N GLY A 422 -17.09 9.80 12.59
CA GLY A 422 -17.78 10.24 13.80
C GLY A 422 -18.65 11.48 13.59
N LYS A 423 -18.83 12.28 14.64
CA LYS A 423 -19.72 13.47 14.65
C LYS A 423 -18.95 14.70 15.12
N PRO A 424 -18.09 15.27 14.27
CA PRO A 424 -17.37 16.49 14.62
C PRO A 424 -18.35 17.66 14.78
N ARG A 425 -17.91 18.71 15.46
CA ARG A 425 -18.70 19.89 15.78
C ARG A 425 -17.84 21.14 15.60
N LEU A 426 -18.46 22.24 15.24
CA LEU A 426 -17.81 23.54 15.29
C LEU A 426 -18.15 24.21 16.61
N ARG A 427 -17.13 24.66 17.34
CA ARG A 427 -17.33 25.51 18.52
C ARG A 427 -17.30 26.96 18.06
N MET A 428 -18.36 27.67 18.39
CA MET A 428 -18.51 29.09 18.07
C MET A 428 -17.84 29.94 19.18
N ARG A 429 -17.57 31.23 18.92
CA ARG A 429 -16.92 32.10 19.93
C ARG A 429 -17.82 32.36 21.13
N SER A 430 -19.12 32.56 20.91
CA SER A 430 -20.08 32.93 21.96
C SER A 430 -20.62 31.74 22.78
N SER A 431 -19.96 30.57 22.71
CA SER A 431 -20.31 29.28 23.36
C SER A 431 -21.30 28.37 22.61
N GLY A 432 -21.84 28.81 21.47
CA GLY A 432 -22.66 27.95 20.60
C GLY A 432 -21.88 26.76 19.99
N VAL A 433 -22.61 25.73 19.60
CA VAL A 433 -22.06 24.57 18.89
C VAL A 433 -22.86 24.32 17.63
N ALA A 434 -22.18 24.14 16.50
CA ALA A 434 -22.78 23.74 15.23
C ALA A 434 -22.43 22.28 14.94
N ASP A 435 -23.44 21.43 14.85
CA ASP A 435 -23.29 19.99 14.67
C ASP A 435 -23.08 19.62 13.20
N TYR A 436 -22.27 18.60 12.94
CA TYR A 436 -22.07 18.05 11.59
C TYR A 436 -23.39 17.55 10.98
N LEU A 437 -23.61 17.91 9.71
CA LEU A 437 -24.78 17.51 8.94
C LEU A 437 -24.42 16.52 7.83
N SER A 438 -23.49 16.89 6.94
CA SER A 438 -23.17 16.12 5.74
C SER A 438 -21.89 16.62 5.04
N GLY A 439 -21.51 15.98 3.93
CA GLY A 439 -20.39 16.42 3.09
C GLY A 439 -19.16 15.51 3.08
N SER A 440 -19.19 14.39 3.82
CA SER A 440 -18.18 13.34 3.70
C SER A 440 -18.07 12.85 2.26
N GLY A 441 -16.85 12.59 1.79
CA GLY A 441 -16.56 12.25 0.40
C GLY A 441 -16.49 13.45 -0.54
N THR A 442 -16.58 14.68 -0.01
CA THR A 442 -16.47 15.94 -0.78
C THR A 442 -15.47 16.89 -0.11
N ASP A 443 -15.13 17.98 -0.76
CA ASP A 443 -14.30 19.05 -0.22
C ASP A 443 -15.11 20.09 0.59
N ILE A 444 -16.43 19.92 0.74
CA ILE A 444 -17.30 20.82 1.50
C ILE A 444 -18.04 20.05 2.59
N VAL A 445 -17.74 20.36 3.85
CA VAL A 445 -18.39 19.75 5.02
C VAL A 445 -19.39 20.74 5.62
N LEU A 446 -20.64 20.32 5.79
CA LEU A 446 -21.74 21.14 6.26
C LEU A 446 -22.02 20.91 7.74
N PHE A 447 -22.24 22.00 8.47
CA PHE A 447 -22.63 22.02 9.88
C PHE A 447 -23.91 22.86 10.05
N GLY A 448 -24.77 22.49 11.00
CA GLY A 448 -26.01 23.18 11.29
C GLY A 448 -25.75 24.40 12.16
N GLN A 449 -26.13 25.58 11.69
CA GLN A 449 -25.93 26.81 12.44
C GLN A 449 -27.01 26.94 13.53
N PRO A 450 -26.63 27.06 14.82
CA PRO A 450 -27.59 27.01 15.93
C PRO A 450 -28.46 28.27 16.07
N SER A 451 -28.07 29.40 15.48
CA SER A 451 -28.85 30.65 15.48
C SER A 451 -28.47 31.55 14.31
N ASP A 452 -29.35 32.47 13.91
CA ASP A 452 -29.08 33.59 12.98
C ASP A 452 -28.14 34.64 13.62
N SER A 453 -27.08 34.19 14.30
CA SER A 453 -26.07 35.04 14.92
C SER A 453 -24.89 35.26 13.98
N ASP A 454 -24.27 36.42 14.12
CA ASP A 454 -23.00 36.75 13.48
C ASP A 454 -21.79 36.05 14.12
N ASP A 455 -22.03 35.03 14.96
CA ASP A 455 -21.01 34.34 15.74
C ASP A 455 -20.00 33.61 14.84
N GLU A 456 -18.74 33.69 15.22
CA GLU A 456 -17.64 33.15 14.42
C GLU A 456 -17.26 31.74 14.90
N VAL A 457 -16.83 30.91 13.94
CA VAL A 457 -16.23 29.61 14.27
C VAL A 457 -14.88 29.84 14.95
N ARG A 458 -14.75 29.31 16.17
CA ARG A 458 -13.53 29.39 16.97
C ARG A 458 -12.61 28.20 16.74
N THR A 459 -13.16 26.98 16.75
CA THR A 459 -12.39 25.73 16.58
C THR A 459 -13.26 24.61 16.00
N VAL A 460 -12.63 23.65 15.33
CA VAL A 460 -13.24 22.36 15.01
C VAL A 460 -12.97 21.39 16.16
N ASP A 461 -14.02 20.84 16.74
CA ASP A 461 -13.98 19.78 17.74
C ASP A 461 -14.31 18.44 17.08
N LEU A 462 -13.34 17.55 17.00
CA LEU A 462 -13.54 16.23 16.37
C LEU A 462 -14.49 15.32 17.16
N ASN A 463 -14.71 15.60 18.46
CA ASN A 463 -15.63 14.83 19.30
C ASN A 463 -15.34 13.32 19.30
N GLY A 464 -14.06 12.94 19.39
CA GLY A 464 -13.60 11.55 19.31
C GLY A 464 -13.58 10.95 17.90
N GLY A 465 -13.98 11.73 16.89
CA GLY A 465 -13.91 11.38 15.47
C GLY A 465 -12.60 11.79 14.79
N ALA A 466 -12.64 11.82 13.46
CA ALA A 466 -11.52 12.26 12.63
C ALA A 466 -12.03 12.87 11.31
N ILE A 467 -11.26 13.77 10.71
CA ILE A 467 -11.44 14.20 9.32
C ILE A 467 -10.13 13.88 8.62
N ILE A 468 -10.19 13.09 7.54
CA ILE A 468 -9.02 12.60 6.82
C ILE A 468 -9.19 12.81 5.32
N ALA A 469 -8.11 12.81 4.54
CA ALA A 469 -8.21 12.81 3.08
C ALA A 469 -8.94 11.56 2.55
N CYS A 470 -9.74 11.72 1.49
CA CYS A 470 -10.28 10.57 0.76
C CYS A 470 -9.20 9.88 -0.07
N ALA A 471 -8.37 10.65 -0.79
CA ALA A 471 -7.41 10.14 -1.77
C ALA A 471 -6.38 9.18 -1.15
N ALA A 472 -5.98 8.16 -1.90
CA ALA A 472 -4.99 7.20 -1.45
C ALA A 472 -3.59 7.84 -1.31
N SER A 473 -2.89 7.45 -0.24
CA SER A 473 -1.51 7.84 0.05
C SER A 473 -0.83 6.74 0.87
N ALA A 474 0.50 6.80 0.98
CA ALA A 474 1.31 5.84 1.73
C ALA A 474 0.98 5.82 3.23
N THR A 475 0.43 6.92 3.74
CA THR A 475 -0.04 7.09 5.11
C THR A 475 -1.43 7.72 5.09
N LEU A 476 -2.25 7.47 6.12
CA LEU A 476 -3.49 8.25 6.30
C LEU A 476 -3.14 9.70 6.62
N ARG A 477 -3.89 10.65 6.04
CA ARG A 477 -3.61 12.09 6.18
C ARG A 477 -4.76 12.79 6.92
N PRO A 478 -4.64 13.01 8.25
CA PRO A 478 -5.58 13.82 9.00
C PRO A 478 -5.62 15.26 8.48
N ALA A 479 -6.81 15.83 8.41
CA ALA A 479 -6.98 17.22 8.00
C ALA A 479 -6.35 18.19 8.99
N ASP A 480 -5.73 19.26 8.47
CA ASP A 480 -5.34 20.41 9.28
C ASP A 480 -6.59 21.27 9.54
N LEU A 481 -6.99 21.31 10.80
CA LEU A 481 -8.20 21.99 11.28
C LEU A 481 -7.93 23.44 11.72
N SER A 482 -6.72 23.96 11.46
CA SER A 482 -6.38 25.37 11.69
C SER A 482 -7.27 26.31 10.87
N LEU A 483 -7.90 27.27 11.55
CA LEU A 483 -8.79 28.25 10.93
C LEU A 483 -8.08 29.54 10.47
N ARG A 484 -6.75 29.64 10.65
CA ARG A 484 -6.00 30.89 10.45
C ARG A 484 -6.12 31.46 9.02
N ALA A 485 -6.14 30.58 8.02
CA ALA A 485 -6.33 30.97 6.63
C ALA A 485 -7.79 31.27 6.33
N ALA A 486 -8.70 30.45 6.86
CA ALA A 486 -10.13 30.51 6.56
C ALA A 486 -10.83 31.76 7.10
N GLN A 487 -10.44 32.25 8.28
CA GLN A 487 -11.02 33.48 8.86
C GLN A 487 -10.86 34.71 7.96
N LYS A 488 -9.78 34.78 7.17
CA LYS A 488 -9.55 35.86 6.20
C LYS A 488 -10.51 35.83 5.00
N PHE A 489 -11.14 34.68 4.75
CA PHE A 489 -12.01 34.43 3.60
C PHE A 489 -13.43 34.01 3.99
N THR A 490 -13.86 34.38 5.20
CA THR A 490 -15.22 34.12 5.65
C THR A 490 -16.20 34.91 4.79
N THR A 491 -17.11 34.22 4.12
CA THR A 491 -18.17 34.85 3.31
C THR A 491 -19.52 34.60 3.97
N LYS A 492 -20.21 35.68 4.35
CA LYS A 492 -21.60 35.64 4.80
C LYS A 492 -22.50 35.81 3.58
N LEU A 493 -23.37 34.83 3.34
CA LEU A 493 -24.39 34.87 2.30
C LEU A 493 -25.72 35.14 3.02
N TYR A 494 -26.23 36.37 2.88
CA TYR A 494 -27.42 36.87 3.59
C TYR A 494 -28.75 36.41 3.00
#